data_AF-A0A6A7A7Y8-F1
#
_entry.id   AF-A0A6A7A7Y8-F1
#
_cell.length_a   1.000
_cell.length_b   1.000
_cell.length_c   1.000
_cell.angle_alpha   90.00
_cell.angle_beta   90.00
_cell.angle_gamma   90.00
#
_symmetry.space_group_name_H-M   'P 1'
#
loop_
_entity.id
_entity.type
_entity.pdbx_description
1 polymer ?
#
loop_
_entity_poly.entity_id
_entity_poly.type
_entity_poly.pdbx_seq_one_letter_code
_entity_poly.pdbx_strand_id
1 'polypeptide(L)'
;MKSCGMTFHGPFKTLSPSTSRLGYEYLWIDSLCIIHNDVADWRFEGSRMPDIYSNALLTIAATASSGASGGCFYSNSRFISAEYTYPDADGLFQHVCIRKKMGYAAWIFGRLPLLQRGWALQERLLSPRVVHFAENEVIWECKTSTDCECTMVHHEDHVKGLSDFTQTLSVQESVLGELWHTIVEDYARRCLSYEMDIFPALQGIAKQFHLQTRSAYLAGVWESNIILECYGAAQKFT
;
A
#
# COMPACT_ATOMS: atom_id res chain seq x y z
N MET A 1 22.31 -2.68 -6.75
CA MET A 1 21.02 -3.33 -6.40
C MET A 1 20.61 -2.84 -5.03
N LYS A 2 19.38 -2.32 -4.86
CA LYS A 2 18.83 -1.85 -3.57
C LYS A 2 17.31 -2.05 -3.55
N SER A 3 16.86 -3.20 -3.07
CA SER A 3 15.53 -3.36 -2.46
C SER A 3 15.44 -2.44 -1.24
N CYS A 4 14.29 -1.80 -1.02
CA CYS A 4 14.01 -0.97 0.15
C CYS A 4 12.50 -0.61 0.21
N GLY A 5 11.70 -1.31 1.00
CA GLY A 5 10.59 -0.70 1.74
C GLY A 5 11.13 0.09 2.96
N MET A 6 10.31 0.67 3.85
CA MET A 6 10.88 1.42 4.99
C MET A 6 10.16 1.58 6.35
N THR A 7 10.76 1.06 7.46
CA THR A 7 10.74 1.53 8.90
C THR A 7 11.79 0.99 10.02
N PHE A 8 13.06 0.52 9.84
CA PHE A 8 14.00 -0.41 10.60
C PHE A 8 14.00 -0.44 12.16
N HIS A 9 14.39 -1.60 12.73
CA HIS A 9 14.49 -1.89 14.19
C HIS A 9 15.92 -2.14 14.73
N GLY A 10 16.22 -1.64 15.94
CA GLY A 10 17.45 -1.94 16.72
C GLY A 10 17.71 -0.88 17.81
N PRO A 11 18.28 -1.20 19.00
CA PRO A 11 18.24 -0.32 20.17
C PRO A 11 19.30 0.80 20.18
N PHE A 12 19.17 1.79 19.29
CA PHE A 12 19.97 3.02 19.32
C PHE A 12 19.11 4.29 19.22
N LYS A 13 19.51 5.33 19.98
CA LYS A 13 18.77 6.60 20.14
C LYS A 13 18.91 7.52 18.92
N THR A 14 18.31 7.15 17.79
CA THR A 14 18.11 8.08 16.66
C THR A 14 16.72 7.90 16.05
N LEU A 15 15.71 8.41 16.76
CA LEU A 15 14.36 8.54 16.22
C LEU A 15 14.41 9.35 14.92
N SER A 16 13.69 8.90 13.87
CA SER A 16 13.43 9.81 12.75
C SER A 16 12.57 10.98 13.27
N PRO A 17 12.73 12.22 12.74
CA PRO A 17 11.96 13.37 13.22
C PRO A 17 10.44 13.21 13.08
N SER A 18 9.96 12.22 12.32
CA SER A 18 8.54 11.91 12.14
C SER A 18 8.00 10.99 13.24
N THR A 19 8.73 9.96 13.64
CA THR A 19 8.20 8.94 14.58
C THR A 19 8.23 9.41 16.03
N SER A 20 9.24 10.20 16.41
CA SER A 20 9.28 10.90 17.70
C SER A 20 8.10 11.85 17.90
N ARG A 21 7.63 12.51 16.85
CA ARG A 21 6.48 13.42 16.87
C ARG A 21 5.12 12.70 16.91
N LEU A 22 5.08 11.41 16.58
CA LEU A 22 3.89 10.55 16.69
C LEU A 22 3.86 9.76 18.01
N GLY A 23 4.95 9.77 18.80
CA GLY A 23 5.01 9.10 20.09
C GLY A 23 5.18 7.58 20.04
N TYR A 24 5.62 7.02 18.91
CA TYR A 24 5.78 5.56 18.74
C TYR A 24 7.22 5.09 18.98
N GLU A 25 7.37 4.00 19.73
CA GLU A 25 8.65 3.40 20.13
C GLU A 25 9.17 2.32 19.15
N TYR A 26 8.30 1.71 18.33
CA TYR A 26 8.62 0.53 17.48
C TYR A 26 8.39 0.77 15.98
N LEU A 27 9.17 0.08 15.12
CA LEU A 27 9.37 0.46 13.71
C LEU A 27 10.10 -0.69 12.90
N TRP A 28 9.65 -1.10 11.69
CA TRP A 28 10.30 -2.18 10.86
C TRP A 28 10.55 -1.81 9.34
N ILE A 29 11.81 -1.72 8.82
CA ILE A 29 12.28 -1.47 7.40
C ILE A 29 12.74 -2.87 7.00
N ASP A 30 12.17 -3.49 5.96
CA ASP A 30 12.69 -4.73 5.33
C ASP A 30 14.23 -4.72 5.19
N SER A 31 14.82 -3.62 4.70
CA SER A 31 16.27 -3.48 4.53
C SER A 31 17.15 -3.28 5.79
N LEU A 32 16.64 -3.03 7.02
CA LEU A 32 17.46 -2.89 8.33
C LEU A 32 16.98 -4.20 9.13
N CYS A 33 15.74 -4.69 8.97
CA CYS A 33 15.25 -5.88 9.69
C CYS A 33 15.61 -7.25 9.06
N ILE A 34 15.88 -7.33 7.75
CA ILE A 34 16.16 -8.59 7.03
C ILE A 34 17.62 -8.63 6.57
N ILE A 35 18.31 -9.74 6.81
CA ILE A 35 19.68 -9.99 6.38
C ILE A 35 19.70 -10.35 4.89
N HIS A 36 19.96 -9.37 4.03
CA HIS A 36 19.85 -9.48 2.57
C HIS A 36 20.79 -10.50 1.88
N ASN A 37 21.77 -11.04 2.62
CA ASN A 37 22.70 -12.06 2.14
C ASN A 37 22.42 -13.45 2.75
N ASP A 38 21.35 -13.61 3.54
CA ASP A 38 20.96 -14.88 4.16
C ASP A 38 19.57 -15.31 3.67
N VAL A 39 19.53 -16.45 2.96
CA VAL A 39 18.29 -17.00 2.38
C VAL A 39 17.39 -17.63 3.44
N ALA A 40 17.93 -18.07 4.59
CA ALA A 40 17.14 -18.58 5.70
C ALA A 40 16.46 -17.43 6.46
N ASP A 41 17.19 -16.34 6.72
CA ASP A 41 16.65 -15.12 7.34
C ASP A 41 15.59 -14.44 6.45
N TRP A 42 15.88 -14.27 5.15
CA TRP A 42 14.90 -13.74 4.19
C TRP A 42 13.63 -14.60 4.11
N ARG A 43 13.74 -15.94 4.15
CA ARG A 43 12.56 -16.83 4.23
C ARG A 43 11.81 -16.66 5.55
N PHE A 44 12.53 -16.54 6.66
CA PHE A 44 11.94 -16.38 7.99
C PHE A 44 11.17 -15.06 8.09
N GLU A 45 11.82 -13.90 7.92
CA GLU A 45 11.15 -12.60 7.99
C GLU A 45 10.14 -12.41 6.85
N GLY A 46 10.42 -12.88 5.64
CA GLY A 46 9.48 -12.85 4.51
C GLY A 46 8.19 -13.64 4.77
N SER A 47 8.27 -14.75 5.52
CA SER A 47 7.08 -15.48 5.99
C SER A 47 6.30 -14.75 7.08
N ARG A 48 6.96 -13.84 7.83
CA ARG A 48 6.38 -13.02 8.91
C ARG A 48 5.83 -11.69 8.43
N MET A 49 6.28 -11.15 7.28
CA MET A 49 5.76 -9.90 6.70
C MET A 49 4.21 -9.83 6.69
N PRO A 50 3.45 -10.87 6.31
CA PRO A 50 1.99 -10.84 6.41
C PRO A 50 1.46 -10.49 7.79
N ASP A 51 2.05 -11.07 8.83
CA ASP A 51 1.60 -10.88 10.22
C ASP A 51 2.14 -9.55 10.79
N ILE A 52 3.31 -9.08 10.35
CA ILE A 52 3.88 -7.77 10.71
C ILE A 52 2.98 -6.64 10.21
N TYR A 53 2.65 -6.61 8.91
CA TYR A 53 1.78 -5.56 8.36
C TYR A 53 0.34 -5.70 8.88
N SER A 54 -0.19 -6.92 9.05
CA SER A 54 -1.54 -7.13 9.62
C SER A 54 -1.71 -6.57 11.04
N ASN A 55 -0.64 -6.55 11.85
CA ASN A 55 -0.65 -6.06 13.23
C ASN A 55 -0.02 -4.67 13.39
N ALA A 56 0.41 -4.01 12.29
CA ALA A 56 0.94 -2.66 12.34
C ALA A 56 -0.14 -1.65 12.77
N LEU A 57 0.17 -0.79 13.75
CA LEU A 57 -0.74 0.29 14.17
C LEU A 57 -1.01 1.28 13.02
N LEU A 58 0.06 1.59 12.27
CA LEU A 58 0.11 2.48 11.12
C LEU A 58 1.30 2.11 10.22
N THR A 59 1.07 1.96 8.93
CA THR A 59 2.11 1.81 7.91
C THR A 59 2.40 3.16 7.26
N ILE A 60 3.68 3.54 7.13
CA ILE A 60 4.11 4.79 6.48
C ILE A 60 4.69 4.47 5.11
N ALA A 61 4.04 4.95 4.05
CA ALA A 61 4.38 4.62 2.67
C ALA A 61 4.91 5.84 1.91
N ALA A 62 6.22 5.87 1.63
CA ALA A 62 6.88 6.85 0.75
C ALA A 62 6.46 6.60 -0.72
N THR A 63 5.21 6.89 -1.04
CA THR A 63 4.48 6.28 -2.15
C THR A 63 4.90 6.84 -3.52
N ALA A 64 5.32 8.10 -3.55
CA ALA A 64 5.96 8.72 -4.71
C ALA A 64 7.43 8.32 -4.90
N SER A 65 8.06 7.62 -3.96
CA SER A 65 9.46 7.19 -4.08
C SER A 65 9.59 5.92 -4.92
N SER A 66 10.51 5.93 -5.87
CA SER A 66 10.89 4.75 -6.66
C SER A 66 11.89 3.83 -5.95
N GLY A 67 12.38 4.18 -4.75
CA GLY A 67 13.26 3.31 -3.97
C GLY A 67 13.99 4.01 -2.81
N ALA A 68 15.04 3.35 -2.32
CA ALA A 68 15.73 3.65 -1.06
C ALA A 68 16.20 5.09 -0.83
N SER A 69 16.38 5.87 -1.89
CA SER A 69 16.97 7.22 -1.85
C SER A 69 15.95 8.36 -1.97
N GLY A 70 14.68 8.06 -2.21
CA GLY A 70 13.59 9.04 -2.13
C GLY A 70 12.90 8.99 -0.77
N GLY A 71 12.49 10.15 -0.24
CA GLY A 71 11.86 10.27 1.08
C GLY A 71 10.34 10.49 1.01
N CYS A 72 9.73 10.74 2.16
CA CYS A 72 8.31 11.07 2.27
C CYS A 72 7.97 12.53 1.90
N PHE A 73 8.95 13.44 1.87
CA PHE A 73 8.70 14.88 1.78
C PHE A 73 9.10 15.44 0.41
N TYR A 74 8.10 15.77 -0.40
CA TYR A 74 8.25 16.43 -1.70
C TYR A 74 7.96 17.93 -1.57
N SER A 75 8.51 18.74 -2.48
CA SER A 75 8.27 20.19 -2.48
C SER A 75 6.97 20.51 -3.23
N ASN A 76 5.94 20.93 -2.49
CA ASN A 76 4.61 21.20 -3.02
C ASN A 76 4.51 22.44 -3.96
N SER A 77 5.63 23.13 -4.22
CA SER A 77 5.71 24.34 -5.05
C SER A 77 5.13 24.18 -6.47
N ARG A 78 5.15 22.97 -7.05
CA ARG A 78 4.53 22.70 -8.36
C ARG A 78 3.00 22.70 -8.33
N PHE A 79 2.40 22.47 -7.16
CA PHE A 79 0.96 22.30 -6.96
C PHE A 79 0.27 23.56 -6.43
N ILE A 80 1.04 24.53 -5.94
CA ILE A 80 0.56 25.89 -5.72
C ILE A 80 0.16 26.48 -7.09
N SER A 81 -1.04 27.05 -7.18
CA SER A 81 -1.52 27.81 -8.35
C SER A 81 -1.35 29.32 -8.16
N ALA A 82 -1.49 29.81 -6.93
CA ALA A 82 -1.27 31.19 -6.55
C ALA A 82 -0.97 31.27 -5.05
N GLU A 83 -0.26 32.32 -4.65
CA GLU A 83 -0.07 32.69 -3.25
C GLU A 83 -0.62 34.10 -3.02
N TYR A 84 -1.31 34.30 -1.91
CA TYR A 84 -1.82 35.60 -1.49
C TYR A 84 -1.42 35.86 -0.04
N THR A 85 -1.04 37.10 0.24
CA THR A 85 -0.84 37.59 1.60
C THR A 85 -1.87 38.68 1.87
N TYR A 86 -2.69 38.52 2.91
CA TYR A 86 -3.71 39.50 3.30
C TYR A 86 -3.62 39.81 4.80
N PRO A 87 -3.90 41.06 5.23
CA PRO A 87 -4.07 41.37 6.64
C PRO A 87 -5.41 40.80 7.14
N ASP A 88 -5.39 40.13 8.28
CA ASP A 88 -6.61 39.76 9.01
C ASP A 88 -7.22 40.94 9.78
N ALA A 89 -8.24 40.68 10.60
CA ALA A 89 -8.97 41.70 11.34
C ALA A 89 -8.11 42.46 12.38
N ASP A 90 -7.03 41.84 12.86
CA ASP A 90 -6.07 42.42 13.81
C ASP A 90 -4.84 43.02 13.10
N GLY A 91 -4.81 42.98 11.76
CA GLY A 91 -3.74 43.51 10.92
C GLY A 91 -2.54 42.58 10.76
N LEU A 92 -2.64 41.31 11.18
CA LEU A 92 -1.59 40.31 10.99
C LEU A 92 -1.67 39.75 9.57
N PHE A 93 -0.52 39.67 8.89
CA PHE A 93 -0.45 39.18 7.51
C PHE A 93 -0.51 37.65 7.46
N GLN A 94 -1.65 37.13 7.03
CA GLN A 94 -1.87 35.71 6.75
C GLN A 94 -1.40 35.37 5.33
N HIS A 95 -0.68 34.27 5.18
CA HIS A 95 -0.24 33.73 3.88
C HIS A 95 -1.10 32.53 3.49
N VAL A 96 -1.69 32.57 2.30
CA VAL A 96 -2.59 31.54 1.79
C VAL A 96 -2.12 31.06 0.41
N CYS A 97 -1.77 29.78 0.35
CA CYS A 97 -1.47 29.06 -0.88
C CYS A 97 -2.75 28.44 -1.45
N ILE A 98 -3.13 28.84 -2.67
CA ILE A 98 -4.16 28.13 -3.43
C ILE A 98 -3.49 26.92 -4.10
N ARG A 99 -4.07 25.72 -3.95
CA ARG A 99 -3.62 24.48 -4.61
C ARG A 99 -4.39 24.26 -5.92
N LYS A 100 -3.72 23.77 -6.96
CA LYS A 100 -4.35 23.25 -8.18
C LYS A 100 -5.23 22.04 -7.83
N LYS A 101 -6.47 21.98 -8.33
CA LYS A 101 -7.31 20.76 -8.16
C LYS A 101 -6.55 19.55 -8.72
N MET A 102 -6.37 18.54 -7.88
CA MET A 102 -5.63 17.33 -8.25
C MET A 102 -6.47 16.36 -9.09
N GLY A 103 -5.79 15.66 -9.99
CA GLY A 103 -6.36 14.57 -10.78
C GLY A 103 -6.41 13.27 -9.97
N TYR A 104 -7.60 12.94 -9.47
CA TYR A 104 -7.95 11.76 -8.66
C TYR A 104 -7.31 10.43 -9.14
N ALA A 105 -7.14 10.28 -10.45
CA ALA A 105 -6.59 9.12 -11.14
C ALA A 105 -5.19 8.64 -10.68
N ALA A 106 -4.32 9.52 -10.17
CA ALA A 106 -2.89 9.19 -10.00
C ALA A 106 -2.62 8.10 -8.95
N TRP A 107 -3.31 8.16 -7.81
CA TRP A 107 -3.19 7.18 -6.72
C TRP A 107 -3.96 5.89 -7.04
N ILE A 108 -5.20 6.00 -7.54
CA ILE A 108 -6.11 4.87 -7.79
C ILE A 108 -5.56 3.88 -8.83
N PHE A 109 -5.02 4.37 -9.95
CA PHE A 109 -4.49 3.49 -11.00
C PHE A 109 -3.08 2.95 -10.72
N GLY A 110 -2.64 2.96 -9.47
CA GLY A 110 -1.34 2.42 -9.05
C GLY A 110 -0.12 3.09 -9.71
N ARG A 111 -0.28 4.30 -10.27
CA ARG A 111 0.77 4.99 -11.07
C ARG A 111 1.87 5.61 -10.22
N LEU A 112 1.72 5.59 -8.89
CA LEU A 112 2.75 6.03 -7.95
C LEU A 112 3.84 4.95 -7.82
N PRO A 113 5.14 5.29 -7.90
CA PRO A 113 6.22 4.30 -8.02
C PRO A 113 6.29 3.19 -6.97
N LEU A 114 5.88 3.43 -5.72
CA LEU A 114 5.84 2.37 -4.71
C LEU A 114 4.76 1.31 -5.02
N LEU A 115 3.59 1.74 -5.51
CA LEU A 115 2.46 0.86 -5.82
C LEU A 115 2.71 0.00 -7.07
N GLN A 116 3.70 0.35 -7.88
CA GLN A 116 4.18 -0.49 -8.98
C GLN A 116 4.93 -1.75 -8.50
N ARG A 117 5.30 -1.88 -7.22
CA ARG A 117 6.00 -3.06 -6.68
C ARG A 117 5.02 -4.16 -6.26
N GLY A 118 5.37 -5.41 -6.53
CA GLY A 118 4.56 -6.59 -6.17
C GLY A 118 4.37 -6.73 -4.65
N TRP A 119 5.46 -6.74 -3.88
CA TRP A 119 5.41 -6.76 -2.39
C TRP A 119 4.49 -5.69 -1.80
N ALA A 120 4.52 -4.47 -2.36
CA ALA A 120 3.72 -3.34 -1.88
C ALA A 120 2.19 -3.57 -1.97
N LEU A 121 1.72 -4.58 -2.72
CA LEU A 121 0.32 -5.01 -2.70
C LEU A 121 -0.05 -5.64 -1.35
N GLN A 122 0.75 -6.59 -0.89
CA GLN A 122 0.58 -7.28 0.40
C GLN A 122 0.81 -6.33 1.58
N GLU A 123 1.83 -5.48 1.50
CA GLU A 123 2.10 -4.42 2.49
C GLU A 123 0.87 -3.51 2.69
N ARG A 124 0.26 -3.05 1.58
CA ARG A 124 -0.94 -2.20 1.59
C ARG A 124 -2.19 -2.95 2.08
N LEU A 125 -2.52 -4.09 1.48
CA LEU A 125 -3.81 -4.77 1.71
C LEU A 125 -3.93 -5.44 3.08
N LEU A 126 -2.82 -5.79 3.74
CA LEU A 126 -2.86 -6.36 5.08
C LEU A 126 -2.87 -5.30 6.19
N SER A 127 -2.19 -4.16 5.97
CA SER A 127 -2.14 -3.02 6.90
C SER A 127 -3.53 -2.61 7.40
N PRO A 128 -3.74 -2.40 8.70
CA PRO A 128 -4.97 -1.77 9.22
C PRO A 128 -5.16 -0.32 8.75
N ARG A 129 -4.05 0.42 8.59
CA ARG A 129 -3.98 1.84 8.23
C ARG A 129 -2.69 2.12 7.45
N VAL A 130 -2.76 2.94 6.41
CA VAL A 130 -1.61 3.39 5.61
C VAL A 130 -1.66 4.91 5.45
N VAL A 131 -0.54 5.57 5.70
CA VAL A 131 -0.32 6.97 5.30
C VAL A 131 0.57 6.99 4.07
N HIS A 132 -0.02 7.35 2.94
CA HIS A 132 0.63 7.49 1.66
C HIS A 132 1.16 8.91 1.47
N PHE A 133 2.48 9.06 1.49
CA PHE A 133 3.14 10.27 1.02
C PHE A 133 3.29 10.22 -0.51
N ALA A 134 2.39 10.89 -1.23
CA ALA A 134 2.49 11.07 -2.68
C ALA A 134 3.34 12.30 -3.03
N GLU A 135 3.53 12.61 -4.32
CA GLU A 135 4.35 13.75 -4.76
C GLU A 135 3.64 15.10 -4.49
N ASN A 136 2.32 15.06 -4.36
CA ASN A 136 1.46 16.25 -4.37
C ASN A 136 0.77 16.50 -3.01
N GLU A 137 0.51 15.44 -2.25
CA GLU A 137 -0.25 15.45 -1.00
C GLU A 137 -0.03 14.20 -0.15
N VAL A 138 -0.48 14.24 1.11
CA VAL A 138 -0.66 13.06 1.95
C VAL A 138 -2.07 12.48 1.78
N ILE A 139 -2.16 11.16 1.63
CA ILE A 139 -3.41 10.39 1.52
C ILE A 139 -3.46 9.39 2.66
N TRP A 140 -4.61 9.28 3.31
CA TRP A 140 -4.92 8.29 4.34
C TRP A 140 -5.74 7.15 3.73
N GLU A 141 -5.41 5.91 4.08
CA GLU A 141 -6.21 4.73 3.75
C GLU A 141 -6.35 3.82 4.98
N CYS A 142 -7.55 3.30 5.24
CA CYS A 142 -7.79 2.26 6.25
C CYS A 142 -8.89 1.29 5.81
N LYS A 143 -9.16 0.28 6.63
CA LYS A 143 -10.17 -0.78 6.37
C LYS A 143 -11.64 -0.30 6.32
N THR A 144 -11.89 1.01 6.42
CA THR A 144 -13.25 1.60 6.41
C THR A 144 -13.37 2.90 5.60
N SER A 145 -12.26 3.58 5.26
CA SER A 145 -12.29 4.87 4.55
C SER A 145 -10.95 5.21 3.90
N THR A 146 -10.98 6.15 2.95
CA THR A 146 -9.84 6.86 2.39
C THR A 146 -10.08 8.36 2.54
N ASP A 147 -9.03 9.16 2.76
CA ASP A 147 -9.10 10.63 2.81
C ASP A 147 -7.81 11.27 2.26
N CYS A 148 -7.82 12.55 1.93
CA CYS A 148 -6.68 13.30 1.39
C CYS A 148 -6.55 14.68 2.04
N GLU A 149 -5.36 15.30 1.99
CA GLU A 149 -5.24 16.75 2.26
C GLU A 149 -6.19 17.59 1.39
N CYS A 150 -6.56 17.09 0.20
CA CYS A 150 -7.52 17.72 -0.69
C CYS A 150 -8.98 17.74 -0.17
N THR A 151 -9.37 16.89 0.79
CA THR A 151 -10.76 16.62 1.22
C THR A 151 -11.75 16.25 0.09
N MET A 152 -11.26 15.93 -1.12
CA MET A 152 -12.07 15.67 -2.32
C MET A 152 -12.44 14.18 -2.52
N VAL A 153 -12.21 13.31 -1.52
CA VAL A 153 -12.62 11.89 -1.60
C VAL A 153 -14.12 11.78 -1.31
N HIS A 154 -14.95 12.06 -2.31
CA HIS A 154 -16.39 11.99 -2.19
C HIS A 154 -16.92 10.55 -2.22
N HIS A 155 -17.97 10.29 -1.44
CA HIS A 155 -18.58 8.96 -1.24
C HIS A 155 -19.12 8.26 -2.50
N GLU A 156 -19.30 8.97 -3.61
CA GLU A 156 -19.88 8.42 -4.86
C GLU A 156 -18.82 7.80 -5.79
N ASP A 157 -17.55 8.17 -5.63
CA ASP A 157 -16.44 7.56 -6.35
C ASP A 157 -16.00 6.27 -5.62
N HIS A 158 -16.44 5.11 -6.12
CA HIS A 158 -16.07 3.79 -5.58
C HIS A 158 -14.58 3.47 -5.77
N VAL A 159 -13.74 3.93 -4.82
CA VAL A 159 -12.33 3.55 -4.71
C VAL A 159 -12.23 2.08 -4.32
N LYS A 160 -11.79 1.23 -5.26
CA LYS A 160 -11.33 -0.14 -4.95
C LYS A 160 -10.07 -0.13 -4.07
N GLY A 161 -10.27 0.11 -2.78
CA GLY A 161 -9.24 0.25 -1.76
C GLY A 161 -9.31 -0.83 -0.68
N LEU A 162 -8.60 -0.56 0.41
CA LEU A 162 -8.53 -1.40 1.61
C LEU A 162 -9.90 -1.58 2.30
N SER A 163 -10.82 -0.62 2.14
CA SER A 163 -12.24 -0.73 2.50
C SER A 163 -12.93 -1.86 1.75
N ASP A 164 -12.91 -1.80 0.43
CA ASP A 164 -13.64 -2.70 -0.47
C ASP A 164 -13.09 -4.13 -0.36
N PHE A 165 -11.77 -4.26 -0.23
CA PHE A 165 -11.10 -5.50 0.13
C PHE A 165 -11.65 -6.09 1.44
N THR A 166 -11.64 -5.32 2.53
CA THR A 166 -12.06 -5.81 3.86
C THR A 166 -13.55 -6.11 3.92
N GLN A 167 -14.38 -5.28 3.28
CA GLN A 167 -15.82 -5.49 3.21
C GLN A 167 -16.16 -6.74 2.38
N THR A 168 -15.53 -6.92 1.22
CA THR A 168 -15.80 -8.07 0.34
C THR A 168 -15.29 -9.40 0.92
N LEU A 169 -14.22 -9.37 1.73
CA LEU A 169 -13.79 -10.52 2.55
C LEU A 169 -14.84 -11.00 3.58
N SER A 170 -15.95 -10.27 3.78
CA SER A 170 -17.08 -10.65 4.65
C SER A 170 -18.36 -11.08 3.90
N VAL A 171 -18.28 -11.24 2.57
CA VAL A 171 -19.42 -11.54 1.68
C VAL A 171 -19.36 -13.01 1.19
N GLN A 172 -20.40 -13.46 0.47
CA GLN A 172 -20.51 -14.80 -0.11
C GLN A 172 -19.33 -15.18 -1.04
N GLU A 173 -19.04 -16.48 -1.09
CA GLU A 173 -17.88 -17.09 -1.78
C GLU A 173 -17.75 -16.72 -3.27
N SER A 174 -18.86 -16.48 -3.97
CA SER A 174 -18.86 -16.06 -5.38
C SER A 174 -18.16 -14.70 -5.60
N VAL A 175 -18.49 -13.71 -4.76
CA VAL A 175 -17.88 -12.36 -4.83
C VAL A 175 -16.40 -12.40 -4.42
N LEU A 176 -16.06 -13.35 -3.55
CA LEU A 176 -14.69 -13.58 -3.11
C LEU A 176 -13.78 -14.10 -4.25
N GLY A 177 -14.32 -14.90 -5.19
CA GLY A 177 -13.61 -15.28 -6.41
C GLY A 177 -13.30 -14.10 -7.34
N GLU A 178 -14.28 -13.21 -7.57
CA GLU A 178 -14.09 -11.99 -8.38
C GLU A 178 -13.07 -11.02 -7.75
N LEU A 179 -13.07 -10.91 -6.42
CA LEU A 179 -12.05 -10.15 -5.67
C LEU A 179 -10.66 -10.77 -5.85
N TRP A 180 -10.52 -12.10 -5.74
CA TRP A 180 -9.24 -12.79 -5.94
C TRP A 180 -8.68 -12.52 -7.34
N HIS A 181 -9.50 -12.67 -8.38
CA HIS A 181 -9.09 -12.35 -9.75
C HIS A 181 -8.69 -10.88 -9.92
N THR A 182 -9.43 -9.93 -9.33
CA THR A 182 -9.08 -8.50 -9.35
C THR A 182 -7.69 -8.25 -8.73
N ILE A 183 -7.38 -8.92 -7.61
CA ILE A 183 -6.08 -8.82 -6.92
C ILE A 183 -4.97 -9.45 -7.76
N VAL A 184 -5.17 -10.64 -8.32
CA VAL A 184 -4.16 -11.33 -9.15
C VAL A 184 -3.89 -10.56 -10.45
N GLU A 185 -4.91 -9.99 -11.09
CA GLU A 185 -4.74 -9.14 -12.27
C GLU A 185 -4.03 -7.81 -11.97
N ASP A 186 -4.12 -7.27 -10.75
CA ASP A 186 -3.29 -6.14 -10.33
C ASP A 186 -1.87 -6.54 -9.93
N TYR A 187 -1.73 -7.68 -9.26
CA TYR A 187 -0.45 -8.25 -8.89
C TYR A 187 0.42 -8.58 -10.12
N ALA A 188 -0.15 -9.24 -11.13
CA ALA A 188 0.53 -9.60 -12.37
C ALA A 188 0.96 -8.40 -13.23
N ARG A 189 0.42 -7.20 -12.97
CA ARG A 189 0.82 -5.93 -13.61
C ARG A 189 1.91 -5.18 -12.84
N ARG A 190 2.35 -5.68 -11.68
CA ARG A 190 3.38 -5.05 -10.84
C ARG A 190 4.76 -5.63 -11.09
N CYS A 191 5.79 -4.81 -10.90
CA CYS A 191 7.17 -5.21 -11.00
C CYS A 191 7.62 -6.00 -9.76
N LEU A 192 8.29 -7.12 -9.99
CA LEU A 192 9.11 -7.84 -9.01
C LEU A 192 10.59 -7.70 -9.39
N SER A 193 11.48 -7.72 -8.40
CA SER A 193 12.93 -7.69 -8.65
C SER A 193 13.51 -9.08 -8.91
N TYR A 194 12.83 -10.14 -8.42
CA TYR A 194 13.21 -11.53 -8.59
C TYR A 194 11.95 -12.38 -8.81
N GLU A 195 11.99 -13.34 -9.74
CA GLU A 195 10.86 -14.24 -10.01
C GLU A 195 10.52 -15.15 -8.81
N MET A 196 11.50 -15.41 -7.93
CA MET A 196 11.28 -16.15 -6.68
C MET A 196 10.30 -15.45 -5.72
N ASP A 197 10.05 -14.15 -5.90
CA ASP A 197 9.13 -13.37 -5.07
C ASP A 197 7.64 -13.56 -5.46
N ILE A 198 7.35 -14.19 -6.60
CA ILE A 198 5.99 -14.31 -7.19
C ILE A 198 4.96 -14.89 -6.21
N PHE A 199 5.34 -15.87 -5.39
CA PHE A 199 4.45 -16.41 -4.36
C PHE A 199 4.64 -15.76 -2.98
N PRO A 200 5.88 -15.56 -2.46
CA PRO A 200 6.10 -14.90 -1.16
C PRO A 200 5.50 -13.50 -1.02
N ALA A 201 5.43 -12.72 -2.09
CA ALA A 201 4.85 -11.38 -2.09
C ALA A 201 3.30 -11.36 -2.16
N LEU A 202 2.66 -12.51 -2.35
CA LEU A 202 1.19 -12.68 -2.40
C LEU A 202 0.66 -13.60 -1.27
N GLN A 203 1.52 -14.43 -0.67
CA GLN A 203 1.16 -15.51 0.28
C GLN A 203 0.30 -15.05 1.47
N GLY A 204 0.52 -13.84 1.97
CA GLY A 204 -0.22 -13.26 3.09
C GLY A 204 -1.64 -12.88 2.72
N ILE A 205 -1.89 -12.44 1.49
CA ILE A 205 -3.25 -12.21 0.99
C ILE A 205 -3.93 -13.56 0.78
N ALA A 206 -3.26 -14.54 0.15
CA ALA A 206 -3.78 -15.90 0.01
C ALA A 206 -4.13 -16.54 1.38
N LYS A 207 -3.30 -16.35 2.42
CA LYS A 207 -3.57 -16.77 3.81
C LYS A 207 -4.89 -16.21 4.33
N GLN A 208 -5.25 -14.95 4.04
CA GLN A 208 -6.54 -14.37 4.44
C GLN A 208 -7.71 -14.98 3.67
N PHE A 209 -7.57 -15.20 2.35
CA PHE A 209 -8.61 -15.83 1.54
C PHE A 209 -8.90 -17.27 1.99
N HIS A 210 -7.85 -18.06 2.25
CA HIS A 210 -7.98 -19.42 2.75
C HIS A 210 -8.72 -19.49 4.11
N LEU A 211 -8.53 -18.51 4.99
CA LEU A 211 -9.24 -18.45 6.28
C LEU A 211 -10.76 -18.21 6.12
N GLN A 212 -11.18 -17.56 5.02
CA GLN A 212 -12.59 -17.32 4.68
C GLN A 212 -13.18 -18.48 3.86
N THR A 213 -12.57 -18.85 2.72
CA THR A 213 -13.09 -19.91 1.83
C THR A 213 -12.96 -21.32 2.41
N ARG A 214 -11.92 -21.57 3.21
CA ARG A 214 -11.42 -22.92 3.58
C ARG A 214 -11.00 -23.81 2.41
N SER A 215 -11.02 -23.28 1.18
CA SER A 215 -10.56 -23.91 -0.05
C SER A 215 -9.02 -24.00 -0.08
N ALA A 216 -8.46 -25.09 -0.61
CA ALA A 216 -7.01 -25.20 -0.75
C ALA A 216 -6.46 -24.20 -1.78
N TYR A 217 -5.32 -23.59 -1.46
CA TYR A 217 -4.63 -22.66 -2.35
C TYR A 217 -3.59 -23.39 -3.20
N LEU A 218 -3.79 -23.43 -4.51
CA LEU A 218 -3.03 -24.22 -5.46
C LEU A 218 -2.20 -23.30 -6.37
N ALA A 219 -1.16 -22.69 -5.79
CA ALA A 219 -0.16 -21.87 -6.48
C ALA A 219 -0.74 -20.76 -7.40
N GLY A 220 -1.85 -20.14 -7.00
CA GLY A 220 -2.49 -19.03 -7.71
C GLY A 220 -4.00 -19.20 -7.87
N VAL A 221 -4.50 -20.44 -7.91
CA VAL A 221 -5.94 -20.77 -8.05
C VAL A 221 -6.50 -21.43 -6.79
N TRP A 222 -7.82 -21.46 -6.64
CA TRP A 222 -8.53 -22.11 -5.53
C TRP A 222 -9.10 -23.46 -5.93
N GLU A 223 -8.96 -24.49 -5.10
CA GLU A 223 -9.47 -25.83 -5.36
C GLU A 223 -10.99 -25.86 -5.65
N SER A 224 -11.78 -25.10 -4.87
CA SER A 224 -13.25 -24.99 -5.06
C SER A 224 -13.64 -24.36 -6.40
N ASN A 225 -12.80 -23.50 -6.98
CA ASN A 225 -13.10 -22.76 -8.21
C ASN A 225 -12.27 -23.22 -9.43
N ILE A 226 -11.34 -24.17 -9.28
CA ILE A 226 -10.29 -24.50 -10.27
C ILE A 226 -10.82 -24.74 -11.69
N ILE A 227 -12.02 -25.34 -11.82
CA ILE A 227 -12.68 -25.56 -13.12
C ILE A 227 -13.02 -24.22 -13.80
N LEU A 228 -13.60 -23.27 -13.06
CA LEU A 228 -13.95 -21.94 -13.55
C LEU A 228 -12.71 -21.10 -13.86
N GLU A 229 -11.72 -21.13 -12.96
CA GLU A 229 -10.47 -20.35 -13.12
C GLU A 229 -9.69 -20.81 -14.35
N CYS A 230 -9.55 -22.12 -14.58
CA CYS A 230 -8.92 -22.66 -15.79
C CYS A 230 -9.70 -22.36 -17.08
N TYR A 231 -11.04 -22.38 -17.04
CA TYR A 231 -11.87 -22.06 -18.22
C TYR A 231 -11.79 -20.58 -18.58
N GLY A 232 -11.84 -19.69 -17.58
CA GLY A 232 -11.71 -18.24 -17.76
C GLY A 232 -10.31 -17.81 -18.22
N ALA A 233 -9.27 -18.54 -17.81
CA ALA A 233 -7.92 -18.35 -18.33
C ALA A 233 -7.83 -18.71 -19.83
N ALA A 234 -8.37 -19.86 -20.23
CA ALA A 234 -8.33 -20.32 -21.63
C ALA A 234 -8.99 -19.33 -22.61
N GLN A 235 -10.10 -18.69 -22.21
CA GLN A 235 -10.81 -17.69 -23.03
C GLN A 235 -10.09 -16.34 -23.16
N LYS A 236 -9.05 -16.05 -22.35
CA LYS A 236 -8.26 -14.81 -22.44
C LYS A 236 -7.06 -14.92 -23.40
N PHE A 237 -6.84 -16.09 -24.02
CA PHE A 237 -5.73 -16.35 -24.95
C PHE A 237 -6.20 -16.74 -26.38
N THR A 238 -7.46 -16.44 -26.73
CA THR A 238 -8.07 -16.67 -28.05
C THR A 238 -8.73 -15.41 -28.59
#